data_AF-A0A937UG24-F1
#
_entry.id   AF-A0A937UG24-F1
#
_cell.length_a   1.000
_cell.length_b   1.000
_cell.length_c   1.000
_cell.angle_alpha   90.00
_cell.angle_beta   90.00
_cell.angle_gamma   90.00
#
_symmetry.space_group_name_H-M   'P 1'
#
loop_
_entity.id
_entity.type
_entity.pdbx_description
1 polymer ?
#
loop_
_entity_poly.entity_id
_entity_poly.type
_entity_poly.pdbx_seq_one_letter_code
_entity_poly.pdbx_strand_id
1 'polypeptide(L)'
;MAKSLGVFVTSDRHLDKVIDLCKAAKNNGIEATVFFSHLGTLLTQDPRFAELDGLGKLSLCNVGFEDHGLKPPVPGVDEKDYATQARNGEMIEECDRYVVF
;
A
#
# COMPACT_ATOMS: atom_id res chain seq x y z
N MET A 1 -21.38 -2.12 -8.29
CA MET A 1 -20.04 -2.53 -7.83
C MET A 1 -19.36 -1.31 -7.25
N ALA A 2 -18.72 -1.42 -6.09
CA ALA A 2 -17.89 -0.33 -5.57
C ALA A 2 -16.72 -0.14 -6.54
N LYS A 3 -16.36 1.12 -6.84
CA LYS A 3 -15.20 1.40 -7.68
C LYS A 3 -13.92 1.01 -6.95
N SER A 4 -12.90 0.57 -7.65
CA SER A 4 -11.62 0.17 -7.06
C SER A 4 -10.45 1.04 -7.53
N LEU A 5 -9.49 1.26 -6.64
CA LEU A 5 -8.28 2.04 -6.88
C LEU A 5 -7.04 1.24 -6.44
N GLY A 6 -6.16 0.92 -7.38
CA GLY A 6 -4.83 0.42 -7.10
C GLY A 6 -3.84 1.57 -6.87
N VAL A 7 -3.06 1.49 -5.80
CA VAL A 7 -2.03 2.47 -5.44
C VAL A 7 -0.71 1.75 -5.30
N PHE A 8 0.21 1.99 -6.23
CA PHE A 8 1.54 1.41 -6.19
C PHE A 8 2.55 2.42 -5.67
N VAL A 9 3.20 2.11 -4.56
CA VAL A 9 4.11 3.03 -3.88
C VAL A 9 5.52 2.49 -3.99
N THR A 10 6.36 3.20 -4.72
CA THR A 10 7.74 2.81 -5.02
C THR A 10 8.79 3.75 -4.45
N SER A 11 8.39 4.98 -4.12
CA SER A 11 9.27 5.98 -3.50
C SER A 11 9.12 6.00 -1.97
N ASP A 12 10.17 6.41 -1.27
CA ASP A 12 10.18 6.68 0.18
C ASP A 12 9.62 8.06 0.53
N ARG A 13 8.78 8.63 -0.35
CA ARG A 13 8.24 9.98 -0.24
C ARG A 13 6.72 9.97 -0.34
N HIS A 14 6.12 11.11 -0.04
CA HIS A 14 4.70 11.38 -0.30
C HIS A 14 3.70 10.52 0.49
N LEU A 15 4.10 9.94 1.63
CA LEU A 15 3.18 9.19 2.51
C LEU A 15 1.95 10.03 2.90
N ASP A 16 2.13 11.33 3.13
CA ASP A 16 1.04 12.30 3.35
C ASP A 16 -0.01 12.23 2.23
N LYS A 17 0.43 12.23 0.97
CA LYS A 17 -0.47 12.18 -0.19
C LYS A 17 -1.11 10.81 -0.36
N VAL A 18 -0.39 9.72 -0.04
CA VAL A 18 -0.94 8.36 -0.07
C VAL A 18 -2.06 8.24 0.96
N ILE A 19 -1.85 8.76 2.18
CA ILE A 19 -2.86 8.81 3.25
C ILE A 19 -4.07 9.62 2.79
N ASP A 20 -3.86 10.84 2.29
CA ASP A 20 -4.95 11.73 1.86
C ASP A 20 -5.75 11.12 0.71
N LEU A 21 -5.09 10.43 -0.23
CA LEU A 21 -5.73 9.70 -1.31
C LEU A 21 -6.60 8.56 -0.77
N CYS A 22 -6.10 7.75 0.17
CA CYS A 22 -6.87 6.65 0.76
C CYS A 22 -8.06 7.17 1.58
N LYS A 23 -7.89 8.26 2.33
CA LYS A 23 -8.99 8.96 3.02
C LYS A 23 -10.06 9.41 2.03
N ALA A 24 -9.65 10.05 0.93
CA ALA A 24 -10.56 10.49 -0.12
C ALA A 24 -11.29 9.32 -0.80
N ALA A 25 -10.58 8.24 -1.13
CA ALA A 25 -11.17 7.04 -1.72
C ALA A 25 -12.26 6.45 -0.81
N LYS A 26 -11.95 6.23 0.48
CA LYS A 26 -12.90 5.73 1.47
C LYS A 26 -14.14 6.64 1.61
N ASN A 27 -13.94 7.96 1.69
CA ASN A 27 -15.03 8.93 1.78
C ASN A 27 -15.96 8.92 0.55
N ASN A 28 -15.45 8.47 -0.60
CA ASN A 28 -16.22 8.35 -1.84
C ASN A 28 -16.73 6.92 -2.09
N GLY A 29 -16.59 6.00 -1.12
CA GLY A 29 -17.01 4.60 -1.28
C GLY A 29 -16.20 3.83 -2.33
N ILE A 30 -14.94 4.23 -2.54
CA ILE A 30 -13.99 3.58 -3.45
C ILE A 30 -13.06 2.71 -2.60
N GLU A 31 -12.92 1.44 -2.98
CA GLU A 31 -12.00 0.52 -2.31
C GLU A 31 -10.57 0.76 -2.81
N ALA A 32 -9.67 1.16 -1.91
CA ALA A 32 -8.26 1.32 -2.22
C ALA A 32 -7.48 0.04 -1.84
N THR A 33 -6.64 -0.43 -2.77
CA THR A 33 -5.62 -1.45 -2.51
C THR A 33 -4.26 -0.79 -2.70
N VAL A 34 -3.40 -0.86 -1.69
CA VAL A 34 -2.09 -0.21 -1.68
C VAL A 34 -1.00 -1.28 -1.62
N PHE A 35 -0.04 -1.20 -2.53
CA PHE A 35 1.12 -2.08 -2.56
C PHE A 35 2.41 -1.28 -2.44
N PHE A 36 3.16 -1.51 -1.36
CA PHE A 36 4.46 -0.89 -1.11
C PHE A 36 5.59 -1.76 -1.65
N SER A 37 6.47 -1.19 -2.45
CA SER A 37 7.59 -1.91 -3.07
C SER A 37 8.85 -1.05 -3.10
N HIS A 38 10.00 -1.67 -3.32
CA HIS A 38 11.30 -0.99 -3.39
C HIS A 38 11.48 -0.03 -2.19
N LEU A 39 11.87 1.23 -2.43
CA LEU A 39 12.04 2.26 -1.40
C LEU A 39 10.73 2.59 -0.65
N GLY A 40 9.56 2.37 -1.27
CA GLY A 40 8.27 2.54 -0.63
C GLY A 40 8.09 1.66 0.62
N THR A 41 8.78 0.53 0.72
CA THR A 41 8.76 -0.30 1.94
C THR A 41 9.34 0.43 3.16
N LEU A 42 10.22 1.41 2.99
CA LEU A 42 10.78 2.23 4.06
C LEU A 42 9.72 3.12 4.72
N LEU A 43 8.63 3.46 4.01
CA LEU A 43 7.53 4.27 4.56
C LEU A 43 6.79 3.57 5.71
N THR A 44 6.91 2.25 5.82
CA THR A 44 6.36 1.47 6.96
C THR A 44 6.95 1.88 8.31
N GLN A 45 8.10 2.57 8.30
CA GLN A 45 8.78 3.05 9.50
C GLN A 45 8.32 4.45 9.94
N ASP A 46 7.55 5.15 9.11
CA ASP A 46 6.98 6.44 9.49
C ASP A 46 5.83 6.22 10.49
N PRO A 47 5.79 6.93 11.64
CA PRO A 47 4.70 6.77 12.61
C PRO A 47 3.30 7.00 12.03
N ARG A 48 3.18 7.82 10.97
CA ARG A 48 1.92 8.10 10.28
C ARG A 48 1.45 6.94 9.42
N PHE A 49 2.27 5.92 9.16
CA PHE A 49 1.86 4.76 8.38
C PHE A 49 0.62 4.07 8.96
N ALA A 50 0.50 4.03 10.28
CA ALA A 50 -0.67 3.48 10.99
C ALA A 50 -1.99 4.20 10.64
N GLU A 51 -1.96 5.42 10.10
CA GLU A 51 -3.16 6.10 9.62
C GLU A 51 -3.79 5.41 8.40
N LEU A 52 -3.03 4.60 7.66
CA LEU A 52 -3.54 3.81 6.54
C LEU A 52 -4.38 2.61 7.00
N ASP A 53 -4.28 2.21 8.27
CA ASP A 53 -5.04 1.09 8.80
C ASP A 53 -6.55 1.36 8.70
N GLY A 54 -7.26 0.41 8.09
CA GLY A 54 -8.68 0.53 7.79
C GLY A 54 -9.04 1.58 6.71
N LEU A 55 -8.08 2.23 6.04
CA LEU A 55 -8.35 3.09 4.87
C LEU A 55 -8.32 2.34 3.54
N GLY A 56 -7.67 1.19 3.50
CA GLY A 56 -7.58 0.33 2.32
C GLY A 56 -6.95 -1.03 2.65
N LYS A 57 -6.84 -1.89 1.63
CA LYS A 57 -6.11 -3.16 1.73
C LYS A 57 -4.63 -2.88 1.54
N LEU A 58 -3.81 -3.12 2.56
CA LEU A 58 -2.38 -2.85 2.52
C LEU A 58 -1.61 -4.15 2.27
N SER A 59 -0.62 -4.08 1.40
CA SER A 59 0.34 -5.17 1.17
C SER A 59 1.71 -4.60 0.82
N LEU A 60 2.76 -5.38 1.01
CA LEU A 60 4.13 -4.94 0.73
C LEU A 60 4.97 -6.04 0.10
N CYS A 61 6.00 -5.66 -0.64
CA CYS A 61 6.97 -6.59 -1.22
C CYS A 61 7.90 -7.13 -0.11
N ASN A 62 7.77 -8.40 0.25
CA ASN A 62 8.56 -9.01 1.33
C ASN A 62 10.06 -8.95 1.04
N VAL A 63 10.47 -9.25 -0.20
CA VAL A 63 11.89 -9.21 -0.60
C VAL A 63 12.47 -7.81 -0.40
N GLY A 64 11.76 -6.77 -0.86
CA GLY A 64 12.23 -5.39 -0.70
C GLY A 64 12.23 -4.92 0.76
N PHE A 65 11.31 -5.42 1.57
CA PHE A 65 11.22 -5.12 2.99
C PHE A 65 12.38 -5.76 3.77
N GLU A 66 12.67 -7.04 3.51
CA GLU A 66 13.80 -7.77 4.10
C GLU A 66 15.16 -7.24 3.63
N ASP A 67 15.30 -6.86 2.35
CA ASP A 67 16.53 -6.28 1.79
C ASP A 67 16.91 -4.96 2.47
N HIS A 68 15.92 -4.21 2.97
CA HIS A 68 16.14 -3.01 3.79
C HIS A 68 16.34 -3.31 5.29
N GLY A 69 16.38 -4.58 5.69
CA GLY A 69 16.57 -5.00 7.08
C GLY A 69 15.36 -4.76 7.99
N LEU A 70 14.19 -4.51 7.41
CA LEU A 70 12.94 -4.27 8.15
C LEU A 70 12.36 -5.59 8.65
N LYS A 71 11.56 -5.51 9.72
CA LYS A 71 10.97 -6.69 10.36
C LYS A 71 9.49 -6.49 10.67
N PRO A 72 8.66 -7.53 10.53
CA PRO A 72 7.29 -7.50 11.02
C PRO A 72 7.25 -7.33 12.56
N PRO A 73 6.13 -6.85 13.13
CA PRO A 73 4.89 -6.47 12.45
C PRO A 73 4.91 -5.04 11.89
N VAL A 74 4.19 -4.83 10.79
CA VAL A 74 3.85 -3.51 10.24
C VAL A 74 2.37 -3.24 10.54
N PRO A 75 2.01 -2.09 11.13
CA PRO A 75 0.61 -1.76 11.42
C PRO A 75 -0.27 -1.82 10.16
N GLY A 76 -1.41 -2.51 10.25
CA GLY A 76 -2.37 -2.64 9.15
C GLY A 76 -1.97 -3.61 8.03
N VAL A 77 -0.84 -4.33 8.16
CA VAL A 77 -0.40 -5.35 7.19
C VAL A 77 -0.35 -6.72 7.86
N ASP A 78 -1.25 -7.62 7.47
CA ASP A 78 -1.25 -9.00 7.97
C ASP A 78 -0.05 -9.79 7.43
N GLU A 79 0.34 -10.87 8.10
CA GLU A 79 1.47 -11.74 7.68
C GLU A 79 1.32 -12.26 6.24
N LYS A 80 0.10 -12.55 5.80
CA LYS A 80 -0.19 -13.00 4.42
C LYS A 80 0.02 -11.90 3.36
N ASP A 81 0.03 -10.64 3.77
CA ASP A 81 0.10 -9.47 2.88
C ASP A 81 1.55 -8.98 2.68
N TYR A 82 2.53 -9.72 3.24
CA TYR A 82 3.94 -9.69 2.86
C TYR A 82 4.10 -10.52 1.58
N ALA A 83 3.88 -9.87 0.45
CA ALA A 83 3.70 -10.50 -0.85
C ALA A 83 4.93 -10.31 -1.78
N THR A 84 4.79 -10.76 -3.03
CA THR A 84 5.79 -10.55 -4.09
C THR A 84 5.29 -9.52 -5.10
N GLN A 85 6.10 -9.18 -6.11
CA GLN A 85 5.67 -8.32 -7.23
C GLN A 85 4.47 -8.89 -8.01
N ALA A 86 4.16 -10.18 -7.89
CA ALA A 86 2.95 -10.74 -8.47
C ALA A 86 1.69 -10.03 -7.95
N ARG A 87 1.70 -9.59 -6.68
CA ARG A 87 0.58 -8.86 -6.08
C ARG A 87 0.32 -7.51 -6.75
N ASN A 88 1.37 -6.85 -7.24
CA ASN A 88 1.23 -5.66 -8.07
C ASN A 88 0.53 -5.98 -9.39
N GLY A 89 0.94 -7.06 -10.06
CA GLY A 89 0.32 -7.52 -11.30
C GLY A 89 -1.18 -7.81 -11.11
N GLU A 90 -1.53 -8.55 -10.06
CA GLU A 90 -2.93 -8.82 -9.69
C GLU A 90 -3.71 -7.52 -9.45
N MET A 91 -3.14 -6.57 -8.69
CA MET A 91 -3.79 -5.29 -8.41
C MET A 91 -4.07 -4.48 -9.69
N ILE A 92 -3.16 -4.50 -10.67
CA ILE A 92 -3.36 -3.81 -11.96
C ILE A 92 -4.55 -4.41 -12.72
N GLU A 93 -4.71 -5.73 -12.71
CA GLU A 93 -5.80 -6.43 -13.40
C GLU A 93 -7.16 -6.29 -12.68
N GLU A 94 -7.15 -6.16 -11.35
CA GLU A 94 -8.37 -6.11 -10.52
C GLU A 94 -8.96 -4.70 -10.34
N CYS A 95 -8.14 -3.65 -10.47
CA CYS A 95 -8.57 -2.28 -10.17
C CYS A 95 -9.18 -1.53 -11.37
N ASP A 96 -10.17 -0.66 -11.12
CA ASP A 96 -10.73 0.20 -12.18
C ASP A 96 -9.74 1.29 -12.59
N ARG A 97 -8.94 1.79 -11.64
CA ARG A 97 -7.96 2.85 -11.82
C ARG A 97 -6.70 2.55 -11.02
N TYR A 98 -5.57 2.98 -11.55
CA TYR A 98 -4.27 2.72 -10.98
C TYR A 98 -3.43 4.00 -10.94
N VAL A 99 -2.73 4.23 -9.83
CA VAL A 99 -1.83 5.38 -9.66
C VAL A 99 -0.52 4.94 -9.01
N VAL A 100 0.57 5.62 -9.37
CA VAL A 100 1.92 5.34 -8.88
C VAL A 100 2.46 6.53 -8.10
N PHE A 101 3.11 6.24 -6.97
CA PHE A 101 3.84 7.17 -6.11
C PHE A 101 5.31 6.78 -5.97
#